data_AF-A0A3S3PZD2-F1
#
_entry.id   AF-A0A3S3PZD2-F1
#
_cell.length_a   1.000
_cell.length_b   1.000
_cell.length_c   1.000
_cell.angle_alpha   90.00
_cell.angle_beta   90.00
_cell.angle_gamma   90.00
#
_symmetry.space_group_name_H-M   'P 1'
#
loop_
_entity.id
_entity.type
_entity.pdbx_description
1 polymer ?
#
loop_
_entity_poly.entity_id
_entity_poly.type
_entity_poly.pdbx_seq_one_letter_code
_entity_poly.pdbx_strand_id
1 'polypeptide(L)'
;MMNTLIRNSFFFICLLNLGCFRSQPTLTFIEAKPDQIKLEIDSVRLPPEMASFPIRVRLTNYTNKKALLVFKRIVNDFSHQKHNLYLKTERDTLFLGLNADHLILNKRSSITFNINGYYGANKEKHLFHEFFNFPKGKICYVVDRKSVEDVALRIFKGRDTILTPYVLMVDAANVKVIEKFSQKSMEVEETVL
;
A
#
# COMPACT_ATOMS: atom_id res chain seq x y z
N MET A 1 69.27 -0.97 3.76
CA MET A 1 68.21 -0.66 4.75
C MET A 1 66.93 -0.07 4.13
N MET A 2 66.70 -0.21 2.81
CA MET A 2 65.61 0.50 2.09
C MET A 2 64.40 -0.38 1.72
N ASN A 3 64.47 -1.70 1.97
CA ASN A 3 63.42 -2.67 1.58
C ASN A 3 62.29 -2.83 2.60
N THR A 4 62.51 -2.46 3.87
CA THR A 4 61.52 -2.63 4.95
C THR A 4 60.43 -1.56 4.93
N LEU A 5 60.76 -0.32 4.53
CA LEU A 5 59.80 0.78 4.43
C LEU A 5 58.77 0.57 3.32
N ILE A 6 59.21 0.10 2.15
CA ILE A 6 58.34 -0.17 0.99
C ILE A 6 57.37 -1.32 1.29
N ARG A 7 57.85 -2.36 1.98
CA ARG A 7 57.04 -3.53 2.35
C ARG A 7 55.94 -3.18 3.35
N ASN A 8 56.21 -2.28 4.30
CA ASN A 8 55.20 -1.81 5.26
C ASN A 8 54.16 -0.89 4.60
N SER A 9 54.55 -0.04 3.66
CA SER A 9 53.61 0.79 2.89
C SER A 9 52.68 -0.03 1.99
N PHE A 10 53.18 -1.10 1.36
CA PHE A 10 52.35 -1.98 0.53
C PHE A 10 51.31 -2.75 1.35
N PHE A 11 51.68 -3.16 2.57
CA PHE A 11 50.77 -3.85 3.49
C PHE A 11 49.62 -2.94 3.96
N PHE A 12 49.91 -1.66 4.25
CA PHE A 12 48.89 -0.67 4.59
C PHE A 12 47.95 -0.36 3.41
N ILE A 13 48.47 -0.29 2.18
CA ILE A 13 47.64 -0.09 0.98
C ILE A 13 46.69 -1.29 0.75
N CYS A 14 47.16 -2.52 0.99
CA CYS A 14 46.29 -3.71 0.89
C CYS A 14 45.20 -3.74 1.98
N LEU A 15 45.52 -3.35 3.21
CA LEU A 15 44.55 -3.25 4.31
C LEU A 15 43.51 -2.14 4.08
N LEU A 16 43.93 -0.99 3.52
CA LEU A 16 43.02 0.11 3.16
C LEU A 16 42.07 -0.26 2.00
N ASN A 17 42.52 -1.10 1.06
CA ASN A 17 41.65 -1.60 -0.02
C ASN A 17 40.66 -2.68 0.46
N LEU A 18 41.03 -3.51 1.44
CA LEU A 18 40.11 -4.47 2.08
C LEU A 18 39.05 -3.79 2.96
N GLY A 19 39.41 -2.67 3.62
CA GLY A 19 38.48 -1.85 4.41
C GLY A 19 37.42 -1.10 3.59
N CYS A 20 37.55 -1.10 2.26
CA CYS A 20 36.62 -0.45 1.34
C CYS A 20 35.78 -1.46 0.52
N PHE A 21 35.54 -2.67 1.06
CA PHE A 21 34.33 -3.41 0.69
C PHE A 21 33.13 -2.66 1.27
N ARG A 22 32.74 -1.55 0.61
CA ARG A 22 31.40 -0.98 0.75
C ARG A 22 30.44 -2.12 0.50
N SER A 23 29.80 -2.61 1.57
CA SER A 23 28.68 -3.53 1.45
C SER A 23 27.78 -2.98 0.36
N GLN A 24 27.51 -3.81 -0.65
CA GLN A 24 26.60 -3.42 -1.70
C GLN A 24 25.31 -2.98 -1.00
N PRO A 25 24.78 -1.82 -1.34
CA PRO A 25 23.60 -1.30 -0.71
C PRO A 25 22.40 -2.22 -0.95
N THR A 26 22.02 -2.98 0.07
CA THR A 26 20.88 -3.89 0.02
C THR A 26 19.60 -3.14 0.32
N LEU A 27 18.60 -3.30 -0.56
CA LEU A 27 17.22 -2.89 -0.30
C LEU A 27 16.78 -3.52 1.03
N THR A 28 16.31 -2.70 1.97
CA THR A 28 15.92 -3.17 3.31
C THR A 28 14.44 -2.90 3.55
N PHE A 29 13.72 -3.94 4.01
CA PHE A 29 12.30 -3.86 4.36
C PHE A 29 12.14 -3.70 5.86
N ILE A 30 11.37 -2.70 6.26
CA ILE A 30 10.99 -2.49 7.66
C ILE A 30 9.48 -2.56 7.75
N GLU A 31 8.96 -3.42 8.61
CA GLU A 31 7.54 -3.47 8.91
C GLU A 31 7.08 -2.15 9.54
N ALA A 32 5.99 -1.60 9.02
CA ALA A 32 5.39 -0.40 9.59
C ALA A 32 4.84 -0.71 10.99
N LYS A 33 5.24 0.07 11.99
CA LYS A 33 4.62 0.06 13.32
C LYS A 33 3.21 0.68 13.23
N PRO A 34 2.34 0.41 14.22
CA PRO A 34 1.11 1.19 14.39
C PRO A 34 1.39 2.70 14.32
N ASP A 35 0.45 3.43 13.74
CA ASP A 35 0.48 4.90 13.58
C ASP A 35 1.56 5.47 12.64
N GLN A 36 2.43 4.65 12.04
CA GLN A 36 3.40 5.13 11.05
C GLN A 36 2.78 5.36 9.68
N ILE A 37 1.88 4.46 9.29
CA ILE A 37 1.05 4.56 8.08
C ILE A 37 -0.40 4.43 8.51
N LYS A 38 -1.25 5.37 8.10
CA LYS A 38 -2.67 5.41 8.47
C LYS A 38 -3.54 5.42 7.23
N LEU A 39 -4.50 4.49 7.18
CA LEU A 39 -5.58 4.46 6.21
C LEU A 39 -6.82 5.11 6.83
N GLU A 40 -7.45 6.02 6.11
CA GLU A 40 -8.65 6.74 6.52
C GLU A 40 -9.70 6.65 5.39
N ILE A 41 -10.97 6.65 5.77
CA ILE A 41 -12.07 6.72 4.80
C ILE A 41 -12.58 8.15 4.79
N ASP A 42 -12.44 8.82 3.66
CA ASP A 42 -12.87 10.21 3.50
C ASP A 42 -14.38 10.27 3.25
N SER A 43 -14.85 9.52 2.26
CA SER A 43 -16.27 9.49 1.90
C SER A 43 -16.61 8.31 0.99
N VAL A 44 -17.91 7.99 0.94
CA VAL A 44 -18.49 7.00 0.05
C VAL A 44 -19.53 7.66 -0.83
N ARG A 45 -19.54 7.31 -2.11
CA ARG A 45 -20.56 7.77 -3.05
C ARG A 45 -21.77 6.83 -3.06
N LEU A 46 -22.96 7.39 -2.84
CA LEU A 46 -24.25 6.71 -3.02
C LEU A 46 -25.21 7.56 -3.87
N PRO A 47 -26.05 6.96 -4.73
CA PRO A 47 -26.15 5.52 -5.00
C PRO A 47 -24.94 4.98 -5.80
N PRO A 48 -24.68 3.67 -5.77
CA PRO A 48 -23.61 3.05 -6.54
C PRO A 48 -23.83 3.19 -8.05
N GLU A 49 -22.74 3.26 -8.82
CA GLU A 49 -22.79 3.27 -10.29
C GLU A 49 -22.40 1.88 -10.83
N MET A 50 -23.26 1.30 -11.67
CA MET A 50 -22.93 0.12 -12.49
C MET A 50 -22.20 -1.00 -11.73
N ALA A 51 -22.78 -1.46 -10.60
CA ALA A 51 -22.24 -2.51 -9.73
C ALA A 51 -20.95 -2.19 -8.94
N SER A 52 -20.49 -0.93 -8.97
CA SER A 52 -19.34 -0.46 -8.20
C SER A 52 -19.73 0.68 -7.25
N PHE A 53 -19.23 0.63 -6.02
CA PHE A 53 -19.34 1.75 -5.08
C PHE A 53 -17.94 2.33 -4.83
N PRO A 54 -17.66 3.54 -5.34
CA PRO A 54 -16.38 4.17 -5.12
C PRO A 54 -16.30 4.73 -3.69
N ILE A 55 -15.26 4.30 -2.98
CA ILE A 55 -14.89 4.73 -1.64
C ILE A 55 -13.63 5.58 -1.78
N ARG A 56 -13.68 6.83 -1.35
CA ARG A 56 -12.51 7.68 -1.28
C ARG A 56 -11.78 7.41 0.02
N VAL A 57 -10.51 7.04 -0.10
CA VAL A 57 -9.64 6.76 1.03
C VAL A 57 -8.43 7.67 0.99
N ARG A 58 -7.91 7.95 2.18
CA ARG A 58 -6.67 8.70 2.37
C ARG A 58 -5.66 7.81 3.05
N LEU A 59 -4.44 7.83 2.55
CA LEU A 59 -3.34 7.09 3.10
C LEU A 59 -2.23 8.06 3.47
N THR A 60 -1.85 8.09 4.74
CA THR A 60 -0.90 9.05 5.28
C THR A 60 0.33 8.33 5.80
N ASN A 61 1.51 8.79 5.39
CA ASN A 61 2.80 8.36 5.88
C ASN A 61 3.38 9.41 6.81
N TYR A 62 3.48 9.10 8.11
CA TYR A 62 4.03 10.01 9.12
C TYR A 62 5.56 9.88 9.29
N THR A 63 6.22 9.04 8.48
CA THR A 63 7.63 8.71 8.65
C THR A 63 8.53 9.42 7.65
N ASN A 64 9.84 9.41 7.94
CA ASN A 64 10.89 9.88 7.04
C ASN A 64 11.37 8.82 6.04
N LYS A 65 10.65 7.71 5.90
CA LYS A 65 10.94 6.62 4.96
C LYS A 65 9.85 6.58 3.90
N LYS A 66 10.19 6.11 2.69
CA LYS A 66 9.16 5.79 1.70
C LYS A 66 8.39 4.56 2.19
N ALA A 67 7.10 4.48 1.88
CA ALA A 67 6.31 3.31 2.16
C ALA A 67 5.80 2.66 0.87
N LEU A 68 5.72 1.34 0.84
CA LEU A 68 5.18 0.57 -0.28
C LEU A 68 3.95 -0.21 0.17
N LEU A 69 2.85 -0.03 -0.54
CA LEU A 69 1.69 -0.91 -0.49
C LEU A 69 1.59 -1.64 -1.83
N VAL A 70 1.22 -2.90 -1.79
CA VAL A 70 1.07 -3.76 -2.96
C VAL A 70 -0.37 -4.22 -3.02
N PHE A 71 -1.01 -4.13 -4.17
CA PHE A 71 -2.41 -4.48 -4.36
C PHE A 71 -2.53 -5.60 -5.39
N LYS A 72 -3.36 -6.58 -5.07
CA LYS A 72 -3.69 -7.64 -6.02
C LYS A 72 -4.69 -7.07 -7.03
N ARG A 73 -4.31 -7.06 -8.31
CA ARG A 73 -5.18 -6.58 -9.40
C ARG A 73 -6.48 -7.36 -9.38
N ILE A 74 -7.57 -6.65 -9.64
CA ILE A 74 -8.84 -7.26 -9.96
C ILE A 74 -8.75 -7.74 -11.40
N VAL A 75 -8.57 -9.04 -11.57
CA VAL A 75 -8.68 -9.71 -12.87
C VAL A 75 -10.12 -10.17 -13.01
N ASN A 76 -10.77 -9.89 -14.15
CA ASN A 76 -12.18 -10.24 -14.42
C ASN A 76 -12.49 -11.75 -14.43
N ASP A 77 -11.53 -12.60 -14.05
CA ASP A 77 -11.72 -14.04 -13.93
C ASP A 77 -12.11 -14.38 -12.48
N PHE A 78 -13.39 -14.70 -12.30
CA PHE A 78 -14.07 -14.80 -10.99
C PHE A 78 -13.61 -15.98 -10.12
N SER A 79 -12.88 -16.93 -10.69
CA SER A 79 -12.64 -18.23 -10.07
C SER A 79 -11.58 -18.23 -8.95
N HIS A 80 -10.65 -17.28 -8.92
CA HIS A 80 -9.46 -17.36 -8.05
C HIS A 80 -8.95 -16.02 -7.50
N GLN A 81 -9.84 -15.09 -7.17
CA GLN A 81 -9.41 -13.77 -6.69
C GLN A 81 -8.96 -13.81 -5.22
N LYS A 82 -7.64 -13.92 -4.98
CA LYS A 82 -7.04 -13.61 -3.68
C LYS A 82 -6.93 -12.09 -3.58
N HIS A 83 -7.91 -11.43 -2.97
CA HIS A 83 -7.85 -9.98 -2.72
C HIS A 83 -7.16 -9.69 -1.40
N ASN A 84 -6.34 -8.65 -1.38
CA ASN A 84 -5.67 -8.17 -0.17
C ASN A 84 -6.29 -6.87 0.37
N LEU A 85 -7.39 -6.39 -0.22
CA LEU A 85 -8.17 -5.26 0.25
C LEU A 85 -9.65 -5.66 0.26
N TYR A 86 -10.32 -5.50 1.40
CA TYR A 86 -11.71 -5.92 1.56
C TYR A 86 -12.41 -5.13 2.66
N LEU A 87 -13.73 -4.99 2.57
CA LEU A 87 -14.62 -4.50 3.61
C LEU A 87 -15.23 -5.70 4.34
N LYS A 88 -14.92 -5.84 5.62
CA LYS A 88 -15.52 -6.87 6.49
C LYS A 88 -16.66 -6.24 7.30
N THR A 89 -17.87 -6.75 7.12
CA THR A 89 -19.04 -6.41 7.92
C THR A 89 -19.31 -7.52 8.94
N GLU A 90 -20.38 -7.43 9.72
CA GLU A 90 -20.79 -8.51 10.62
C GLU A 90 -21.27 -9.76 9.87
N ARG A 91 -21.80 -9.58 8.65
CA ARG A 91 -22.44 -10.64 7.87
C ARG A 91 -21.60 -11.10 6.70
N ASP A 92 -20.90 -10.17 6.06
CA ASP A 92 -20.32 -10.37 4.74
C ASP A 92 -18.90 -9.81 4.63
N THR A 93 -18.20 -10.26 3.59
CA THR A 93 -16.93 -9.66 3.16
C THR A 93 -17.07 -9.23 1.71
N LEU A 94 -16.86 -7.94 1.47
CA LEU A 94 -16.88 -7.34 0.14
C LEU A 94 -15.44 -7.10 -0.30
N PHE A 95 -15.07 -7.61 -1.46
CA PHE A 95 -13.74 -7.35 -2.00
C PHE A 95 -13.66 -5.94 -2.59
N LEU A 96 -12.55 -5.27 -2.31
CA LEU A 96 -12.28 -3.93 -2.81
C LEU A 96 -11.03 -3.98 -3.67
N GLY A 97 -10.92 -3.07 -4.62
CA GLY A 97 -9.65 -2.88 -5.32
C GLY A 97 -9.53 -1.53 -5.98
N LEU A 98 -8.33 -1.30 -6.49
CA LEU A 98 -7.95 -0.10 -7.21
C LEU A 98 -7.33 -0.48 -8.54
N ASN A 99 -7.33 0.45 -9.49
CA ASN A 99 -6.64 0.29 -10.75
C ASN A 99 -5.14 0.59 -10.64
N ALA A 100 -4.48 0.01 -9.64
CA ALA A 100 -3.02 -0.02 -9.54
C ALA A 100 -2.58 -1.31 -8.85
N ASP A 101 -1.38 -1.78 -9.16
CA ASP A 101 -0.75 -2.95 -8.54
C ASP A 101 0.11 -2.57 -7.32
N HIS A 102 0.46 -1.30 -7.16
CA HIS A 102 1.19 -0.79 -6.01
C HIS A 102 0.95 0.71 -5.79
N LEU A 103 1.23 1.18 -4.58
CA LEU A 103 1.34 2.60 -4.24
C LEU A 103 2.63 2.84 -3.47
N ILE A 104 3.36 3.89 -3.83
CA ILE A 104 4.54 4.36 -3.12
C ILE A 104 4.17 5.67 -2.44
N LEU A 105 4.23 5.71 -1.11
CA LEU A 105 4.11 6.95 -0.36
C LEU A 105 5.50 7.51 -0.14
N ASN A 106 5.65 8.78 -0.52
CA ASN A 106 6.83 9.55 -0.18
C ASN A 106 6.94 9.80 1.34
N LYS A 107 8.09 10.32 1.75
CA LYS A 107 8.36 10.66 3.16
C LYS A 107 7.40 11.77 3.57
N ARG A 108 6.77 11.65 4.74
CA ARG A 108 5.83 12.66 5.28
C ARG A 108 4.84 13.12 4.22
N SER A 109 4.06 12.20 3.66
CA SER A 109 3.11 12.52 2.61
C SER A 109 1.74 11.92 2.90
N SER A 110 0.73 12.49 2.27
CA SER A 110 -0.62 11.96 2.25
C SER A 110 -1.07 11.84 0.81
N ILE A 111 -1.75 10.74 0.48
CA ILE A 111 -2.32 10.52 -0.84
C ILE A 111 -3.79 10.15 -0.69
N THR A 112 -4.64 10.76 -1.51
CA THR A 112 -6.06 10.46 -1.56
C THR A 112 -6.41 9.80 -2.89
N PHE A 113 -7.13 8.68 -2.85
CA PHE A 113 -7.51 7.92 -4.03
C PHE A 113 -8.82 7.17 -3.83
N ASN A 114 -9.40 6.70 -4.93
CA ASN A 114 -10.61 5.90 -4.91
C ASN A 114 -10.29 4.41 -4.95
N ILE A 115 -10.95 3.66 -4.09
CA ILE A 115 -11.04 2.19 -4.17
C ILE A 115 -12.48 1.85 -4.52
N ASN A 116 -12.65 0.83 -5.35
CA ASN A 116 -13.96 0.38 -5.81
C ASN A 116 -14.27 -0.95 -5.12
N GLY A 117 -15.47 -1.06 -4.56
CA GLY A 117 -16.00 -2.35 -4.14
C GLY A 117 -16.57 -3.13 -5.33
N TYR A 118 -16.24 -4.42 -5.40
CA TYR A 118 -16.77 -5.35 -6.39
C TYR A 118 -17.37 -6.56 -5.67
N TYR A 119 -18.59 -6.92 -6.04
CA TYR A 119 -19.22 -8.13 -5.53
C TYR A 119 -18.72 -9.37 -6.29
N GLY A 120 -18.17 -10.33 -5.55
CA GLY A 120 -18.01 -11.69 -6.05
C GLY A 120 -19.39 -12.32 -6.21
N ALA A 121 -19.73 -12.76 -7.42
CA ALA A 121 -21.02 -13.37 -7.75
C ALA A 121 -21.17 -14.78 -7.15
N ASN A 122 -21.11 -14.92 -5.83
CA ASN A 122 -21.54 -16.13 -5.15
C ASN A 122 -23.00 -15.99 -4.71
N LYS A 123 -23.87 -16.38 -5.64
CA LYS A 123 -25.20 -17.00 -5.44
C LYS A 123 -26.33 -16.31 -4.67
N GLU A 124 -26.21 -15.09 -4.15
CA GLU A 124 -27.39 -14.39 -3.60
C GLU A 124 -27.66 -13.05 -4.31
N LYS A 125 -28.70 -13.06 -5.16
CA LYS A 125 -29.12 -12.01 -6.10
C LYS A 125 -29.69 -10.74 -5.45
N HIS A 126 -29.55 -10.52 -4.14
CA HIS A 126 -30.32 -9.50 -3.43
C HIS A 126 -29.57 -8.22 -3.03
N LEU A 127 -28.26 -8.12 -3.34
CA LEU A 127 -27.40 -7.10 -2.72
C LEU A 127 -27.57 -5.67 -3.27
N PHE A 128 -28.29 -5.45 -4.37
CA PHE A 128 -28.50 -4.10 -4.91
C PHE A 128 -29.60 -3.30 -4.20
N HIS A 129 -30.62 -3.97 -3.65
CA HIS A 129 -31.79 -3.29 -3.08
C HIS A 129 -31.59 -2.84 -1.63
N GLU A 130 -30.52 -3.28 -0.95
CA GLU A 130 -30.23 -2.93 0.44
C GLU A 130 -29.24 -1.76 0.61
N PHE A 131 -28.65 -1.26 -0.49
CA PHE A 131 -27.62 -0.21 -0.48
C PHE A 131 -28.16 1.21 -0.50
N PHE A 132 -29.29 1.45 0.15
CA PHE A 132 -29.66 2.82 0.54
C PHE A 132 -28.65 3.40 1.54
N ASN A 133 -27.90 2.55 2.25
CA ASN A 133 -26.88 2.94 3.23
C ASN A 133 -25.57 2.18 3.03
N PHE A 134 -24.43 2.84 3.25
CA PHE A 134 -23.11 2.20 3.24
C PHE A 134 -23.00 1.26 4.46
N PRO A 135 -22.58 0.00 4.28
CA PRO A 135 -22.55 -0.96 5.37
C PRO A 135 -21.47 -0.59 6.40
N LYS A 136 -21.85 -0.64 7.68
CA LYS A 136 -20.92 -0.50 8.80
C LYS A 136 -19.99 -1.71 8.85
N GLY A 137 -18.72 -1.50 9.14
CA GLY A 137 -17.72 -2.56 9.14
C GLY A 137 -16.29 -2.03 9.28
N LYS A 138 -15.32 -2.79 8.78
CA LYS A 138 -13.91 -2.39 8.73
C LYS A 138 -13.33 -2.63 7.34
N ILE A 139 -12.65 -1.63 6.78
CA ILE A 139 -11.80 -1.86 5.61
C ILE A 139 -10.48 -2.42 6.10
N CYS A 140 -10.09 -3.55 5.53
CA CYS A 140 -8.90 -4.29 5.87
C CYS A 140 -8.02 -4.42 4.64
N TYR A 141 -6.72 -4.14 4.83
CA TYR A 141 -5.66 -4.45 3.89
C TYR A 141 -4.73 -5.48 4.55
N VAL A 142 -4.48 -6.60 3.88
CA VAL A 142 -3.64 -7.70 4.39
C VAL A 142 -2.82 -8.30 3.26
N VAL A 143 -1.49 -8.09 3.27
CA VAL A 143 -0.59 -8.57 2.23
C VAL A 143 0.50 -9.48 2.80
N ASP A 144 0.87 -10.51 2.04
CA ASP A 144 1.98 -11.39 2.39
C ASP A 144 3.34 -10.75 2.08
N ARG A 145 4.35 -11.05 2.91
CA ARG A 145 5.70 -10.48 2.79
C ARG A 145 6.33 -10.72 1.42
N LYS A 146 6.17 -11.94 0.91
CA LYS A 146 6.71 -12.36 -0.38
C LYS A 146 6.20 -11.50 -1.53
N SER A 147 4.90 -11.22 -1.60
CA SER A 147 4.32 -10.34 -2.63
C SER A 147 4.89 -8.93 -2.58
N VAL A 148 5.18 -8.41 -1.37
CA VAL A 148 5.80 -7.08 -1.21
C VAL A 148 7.24 -7.07 -1.69
N GLU A 149 8.02 -8.08 -1.30
CA GLU A 149 9.42 -8.23 -1.72
C GLU A 149 9.55 -8.36 -3.24
N ASP A 150 8.73 -9.22 -3.88
CA ASP A 150 8.73 -9.43 -5.33
C ASP A 150 8.41 -8.15 -6.12
N VAL A 151 7.50 -7.32 -5.62
CA VAL A 151 7.16 -6.02 -6.22
C VAL A 151 8.28 -5.01 -5.98
N ALA A 152 8.78 -4.93 -4.75
CA ALA A 152 9.81 -3.97 -4.38
C ALA A 152 11.12 -4.18 -5.12
N LEU A 153 11.53 -5.44 -5.33
CA LEU A 153 12.74 -5.78 -6.12
C LEU A 153 12.63 -5.34 -7.59
N ARG A 154 11.41 -5.27 -8.13
CA ARG A 154 11.17 -4.78 -9.50
C ARG A 154 11.19 -3.26 -9.60
N ILE A 155 10.74 -2.58 -8.54
CA ILE A 155 10.55 -1.11 -8.52
C ILE A 155 11.81 -0.39 -8.04
N PHE A 156 12.39 -0.86 -6.93
CA PHE A 156 13.49 -0.18 -6.26
C PHE A 156 14.84 -0.76 -6.69
N LYS A 157 15.75 0.12 -7.11
CA LYS A 157 17.12 -0.25 -7.46
C LYS A 157 18.05 0.07 -6.29
N GLY A 158 18.36 -0.91 -5.44
CA GLY A 158 19.38 -0.77 -4.40
C GLY A 158 18.93 0.08 -3.20
N ARG A 159 19.78 1.04 -2.76
CA ARG A 159 20.00 1.56 -1.37
C ARG A 159 18.82 2.08 -0.54
N ASP A 160 17.58 1.79 -0.88
CA ASP A 160 16.43 2.28 -0.16
C ASP A 160 16.12 1.43 1.08
N THR A 161 15.64 2.10 2.12
CA THR A 161 14.91 1.45 3.21
C THR A 161 13.44 1.77 3.02
N ILE A 162 12.64 0.73 2.76
CA ILE A 162 11.22 0.86 2.46
C ILE A 162 10.41 0.38 3.65
N LEU A 163 9.45 1.20 4.06
CA LEU A 163 8.48 0.86 5.08
C LEU A 163 7.32 0.07 4.44
N THR A 164 6.95 -1.05 5.02
CA THR A 164 5.93 -1.95 4.45
C THR A 164 4.88 -2.25 5.51
N PRO A 165 3.69 -1.62 5.47
CA PRO A 165 2.58 -2.07 6.28
C PRO A 165 2.07 -3.40 5.71
N TYR A 166 2.12 -4.48 6.47
CA TYR A 166 1.53 -5.76 6.04
C TYR A 166 0.04 -5.84 6.35
N VAL A 167 -0.41 -5.06 7.35
CA VAL A 167 -1.80 -4.98 7.78
C VAL A 167 -2.17 -3.52 7.98
N LEU A 168 -3.29 -3.09 7.41
CA LEU A 168 -3.95 -1.83 7.75
C LEU A 168 -5.43 -2.09 7.99
N MET A 169 -6.01 -1.45 8.99
CA MET A 169 -7.43 -1.57 9.32
C MET A 169 -8.00 -0.19 9.63
N VAL A 170 -9.18 0.10 9.10
CA VAL A 170 -9.91 1.34 9.37
C VAL A 170 -11.39 1.03 9.57
N ASP A 171 -12.00 1.71 10.53
CA ASP A 171 -13.42 1.59 10.83
C ASP A 171 -14.26 2.36 9.82
N ALA A 172 -15.33 1.73 9.34
CA ALA A 172 -16.29 2.27 8.38
C ALA A 172 -17.60 2.79 9.03
N ALA A 173 -17.69 2.83 10.37
CA ALA A 173 -18.92 3.18 11.08
C ALA A 173 -19.40 4.63 10.89
N ASN A 174 -18.47 5.58 10.74
CA ASN A 174 -18.76 7.03 10.70
C ASN A 174 -18.39 7.67 9.34
N VAL A 175 -18.56 6.92 8.26
CA VAL A 175 -18.14 7.39 6.93
C VAL A 175 -19.12 8.42 6.38
N LYS A 176 -18.57 9.50 5.81
CA LYS A 176 -19.35 10.53 5.13
C LYS A 176 -19.94 9.97 3.82
N VAL A 177 -21.25 9.99 3.70
CA VAL A 177 -21.95 9.64 2.45
C VAL A 177 -22.14 10.90 1.62
N ILE A 178 -21.85 10.81 0.32
CA ILE A 178 -22.01 11.90 -0.65
C ILE A 178 -22.70 11.41 -1.93
N GLU A 179 -23.36 12.31 -2.65
CA GLU A 179 -24.04 11.95 -3.92
C GLU A 179 -23.07 11.89 -5.11
N LYS A 180 -22.09 12.80 -5.14
CA LYS A 180 -21.08 12.91 -6.20
C LYS A 180 -19.74 13.32 -5.62
N PHE A 181 -18.66 12.70 -6.11
CA PHE A 181 -17.33 13.28 -5.95
C PHE A 181 -17.23 14.53 -6.82
N SER A 182 -16.65 15.62 -6.30
CA SER A 182 -16.27 16.73 -7.17
C SER A 182 -15.22 16.23 -8.17
N GLN A 183 -15.12 16.82 -9.37
CA GLN A 183 -14.13 16.38 -10.37
C GLN A 183 -12.70 16.37 -9.81
N LYS A 184 -12.33 17.41 -9.04
CA LYS A 184 -11.06 17.46 -8.30
C LYS A 184 -10.91 16.34 -7.26
N SER A 185 -12.00 15.84 -6.69
CA SER A 185 -11.97 14.74 -5.73
C SER A 185 -11.74 13.36 -6.38
N MET A 186 -11.86 13.26 -7.70
CA MET A 186 -11.60 12.01 -8.43
C MET A 186 -10.15 11.87 -8.87
N GLU A 187 -9.38 12.96 -8.86
CA GLU A 187 -7.95 12.96 -9.11
C GLU A 187 -7.19 12.41 -7.89
N VAL A 188 -6.10 11.70 -8.16
CA VAL A 188 -5.17 11.28 -7.11
C VAL A 188 -4.44 12.54 -6.63
N GLU A 189 -4.69 12.94 -5.39
CA GLU A 189 -4.08 14.12 -4.78
C GLU A 189 -2.95 13.69 -3.86
N GLU A 190 -1.72 14.09 -4.18
CA GLU A 190 -0.55 13.90 -3.33
C GLU A 190 -0.21 15.21 -2.60
N THR A 191 -0.21 15.17 -1.27
CA THR A 191 0.18 16.26 -0.40
C THR A 191 1.47 15.90 0.33
N VAL A 192 2.47 16.77 0.25
CA VAL A 192 3.71 16.66 1.04
C VAL A 192 3.50 17.46 2.34
N LEU A 193 3.67 16.81 3.50
CA LEU A 193 3.44 17.33 4.85
C LEU A 193 4.70 17.94 5.48
#